data_AF-A0A399RHF7-F1
#
_entry.id   AF-A0A399RHF7-F1
#
_cell.length_a   1.000
_cell.length_b   1.000
_cell.length_c   1.000
_cell.angle_alpha   90.00
_cell.angle_beta   90.00
_cell.angle_gamma   90.00
#
_symmetry.space_group_name_H-M   'P 1'
#
loop_
_entity.id
_entity.type
_entity.pdbx_description
1 polymer ?
#
loop_
_entity_poly.entity_id
_entity_poly.type
_entity_poly.pdbx_seq_one_letter_code
_entity_poly.pdbx_strand_id
1 'polypeptide(L)'
;MCVKDKRAEIHGRITAYQAQIAQAKQDLAHINASIRLFTDICVRHLEVDGELTTRDLAERVMIERRLDATDTTLRNSVVFKVVQALRHAARRKHVRMVEKRKGMCLGTRRCCHVAGRCQ
;
A
#
# COMPACT_ATOMS: atom_id res chain seq x y z
N MET A 1 -48.43 5.78 13.50
CA MET A 1 -47.21 5.06 13.95
C MET A 1 -46.87 5.53 15.35
N CYS A 2 -46.63 4.63 16.30
CA CYS A 2 -46.38 5.00 17.69
C CYS A 2 -44.92 5.47 17.86
N VAL A 3 -44.66 6.35 18.84
CA VAL A 3 -43.31 6.85 19.18
C VAL A 3 -42.36 5.69 19.52
N LYS A 4 -42.90 4.60 20.07
CA LYS A 4 -42.16 3.37 20.38
C LYS A 4 -41.64 2.67 19.12
N ASP A 5 -42.45 2.62 18.06
CA ASP A 5 -42.09 2.01 16.78
C ASP A 5 -40.98 2.81 16.10
N LYS A 6 -41.10 4.15 16.11
CA LYS A 6 -40.05 5.02 15.55
C LYS A 6 -38.74 4.90 16.33
N ARG A 7 -38.82 4.76 17.67
CA ARG A 7 -37.64 4.55 18.52
C ARG A 7 -36.95 3.22 18.20
N ALA A 8 -37.71 2.15 17.98
CA ALA A 8 -37.17 0.85 17.59
C ALA A 8 -36.51 0.90 16.20
N GLU A 9 -37.14 1.57 15.23
CA GLU A 9 -36.58 1.78 13.89
C GLU A 9 -35.24 2.53 13.95
N ILE A 10 -35.16 3.62 14.72
CA ILE A 10 -33.92 4.40 14.88
C ILE A 10 -32.83 3.56 15.54
N HIS A 11 -33.16 2.79 16.59
CA HIS A 11 -32.19 1.89 17.24
C HIS A 11 -31.70 0.80 16.29
N GLY A 12 -32.58 0.24 15.46
CA GLY A 12 -32.21 -0.72 14.42
C GLY A 12 -31.22 -0.12 13.42
N ARG A 13 -31.46 1.11 12.96
CA ARG A 13 -30.57 1.82 12.02
C ARG A 13 -29.22 2.15 12.66
N ILE A 14 -29.19 2.61 13.91
CA ILE A 14 -27.94 2.87 14.65
C ILE A 14 -27.11 1.60 14.73
N THR A 15 -27.74 0.47 15.09
CA THR A 15 -27.06 -0.82 15.22
C THR A 15 -26.48 -1.28 13.87
N ALA A 16 -27.25 -1.13 12.79
CA ALA A 16 -26.79 -1.46 11.43
C ALA A 16 -25.59 -0.60 11.01
N TYR A 17 -25.64 0.72 11.25
CA TYR A 17 -24.52 1.60 10.93
C TYR A 17 -23.29 1.32 11.80
N GLN A 18 -23.46 1.00 13.07
CA GLN A 18 -22.36 0.59 13.94
C GLN A 18 -21.67 -0.69 13.43
N ALA A 19 -22.44 -1.68 12.98
CA ALA A 19 -21.90 -2.89 12.37
C ALA A 19 -21.13 -2.58 11.07
N GLN A 20 -21.66 -1.70 10.21
CA GLN A 20 -20.96 -1.27 9.00
C GLN A 20 -19.64 -0.54 9.31
N ILE A 21 -19.61 0.33 10.32
CA ILE A 21 -18.39 1.01 10.77
C ILE A 21 -17.38 0.00 11.31
N ALA A 22 -17.81 -1.00 12.06
CA ALA A 22 -16.94 -2.05 12.57
C ALA A 22 -16.31 -2.86 11.43
N GLN A 23 -17.11 -3.26 10.44
CA GLN A 23 -16.63 -3.95 9.23
C GLN A 23 -15.61 -3.10 8.47
N ALA A 24 -15.94 -1.84 8.18
CA ALA A 24 -15.06 -0.94 7.46
C ALA A 24 -13.71 -0.73 8.19
N LYS A 25 -13.73 -0.68 9.53
CA LYS A 25 -12.49 -0.60 10.33
C LYS A 25 -11.65 -1.88 10.20
N GLN A 26 -12.28 -3.05 10.19
CA GLN A 26 -11.59 -4.33 10.00
C GLN A 26 -10.97 -4.43 8.60
N ASP A 27 -11.70 -4.02 7.56
CA ASP A 27 -11.21 -4.00 6.18
C ASP A 27 -10.00 -3.05 6.05
N LEU A 28 -10.07 -1.87 6.67
CA LEU A 28 -8.95 -0.93 6.73
C LEU A 28 -7.74 -1.50 7.48
N ALA A 29 -7.95 -2.25 8.57
CA ALA A 29 -6.87 -2.91 9.29
C ALA A 29 -6.19 -3.96 8.41
N HIS A 30 -6.96 -4.76 7.68
CA HIS A 30 -6.45 -5.76 6.76
C HIS A 30 -5.63 -5.14 5.61
N ILE A 31 -6.13 -4.05 5.02
CA ILE A 31 -5.42 -3.28 3.99
C ILE A 31 -4.12 -2.69 4.55
N ASN A 32 -4.15 -2.07 5.74
CA ASN A 32 -2.98 -1.48 6.36
C ASN A 32 -1.91 -2.52 6.73
N ALA A 33 -2.32 -3.70 7.23
CA ALA A 33 -1.42 -4.81 7.51
C ALA A 33 -0.73 -5.30 6.22
N SER A 34 -1.50 -5.44 5.14
CA SER A 34 -0.97 -5.78 3.82
C SER A 34 0.05 -4.74 3.36
N ILE A 35 -0.30 -3.44 3.40
CA ILE A 35 0.60 -2.36 2.96
C ILE A 35 1.91 -2.35 3.75
N ARG A 36 1.87 -2.54 5.08
CA ARG A 36 3.09 -2.62 5.92
C ARG A 36 3.97 -3.80 5.51
N LEU A 37 3.37 -4.97 5.31
CA LEU A 37 4.08 -6.17 4.87
C LEU A 37 4.82 -5.93 3.54
N PHE A 38 4.14 -5.34 2.55
CA PHE A 38 4.76 -4.98 1.28
C PHE A 38 5.83 -3.90 1.44
N THR A 39 5.61 -2.92 2.34
CA THR A 39 6.57 -1.87 2.64
C THR A 39 7.89 -2.46 3.14
N ASP A 40 7.85 -3.37 4.12
CA ASP A 40 9.05 -3.95 4.70
C ASP A 40 9.84 -4.81 3.70
N ILE A 41 9.15 -5.54 2.81
CA ILE A 41 9.78 -6.27 1.71
C ILE A 41 10.46 -5.30 0.74
N CYS A 42 9.72 -4.29 0.26
CA CYS A 42 10.23 -3.29 -0.69
C CYS A 42 11.43 -2.53 -0.10
N VAL A 43 11.27 -2.12 1.14
CA VAL A 43 12.26 -1.85 2.18
C VAL A 43 13.62 -2.48 1.94
N ARG A 44 13.66 -3.79 2.20
CA ARG A 44 14.86 -4.61 2.16
C ARG A 44 15.43 -4.77 0.76
N HIS A 45 14.60 -4.99 -0.26
CA HIS A 45 15.08 -5.11 -1.64
C HIS A 45 15.73 -3.82 -2.16
N LEU A 46 15.24 -2.65 -1.75
CA LEU A 46 15.86 -1.38 -2.10
C LEU A 46 17.21 -1.13 -1.40
N GLU A 47 17.46 -1.75 -0.23
CA GLU A 47 18.78 -1.69 0.43
C GLU A 47 19.85 -2.45 -0.37
N VAL A 48 19.46 -3.56 -1.00
CA VAL A 48 20.37 -4.46 -1.70
C VAL A 48 20.71 -3.96 -3.11
N ASP A 49 19.73 -3.46 -3.85
CA ASP A 49 19.89 -3.25 -5.30
C ASP A 49 19.92 -1.78 -5.74
N GLY A 50 19.68 -0.84 -4.83
CA GLY A 50 19.84 0.60 -5.05
C GLY A 50 18.73 1.26 -5.89
N GLU A 51 18.58 0.88 -7.16
CA GLU A 51 17.57 1.42 -8.07
C GLU A 51 16.77 0.29 -8.74
N LEU A 52 15.52 0.13 -8.34
CA LEU A 52 14.59 -0.88 -8.88
C LEU A 52 13.36 -0.21 -9.46
N THR A 53 12.89 -0.69 -10.61
CA THR A 53 11.56 -0.31 -11.08
C THR A 53 10.50 -0.97 -10.20
N THR A 54 9.30 -0.39 -10.15
CA THR A 54 8.18 -1.00 -9.40
C THR A 54 7.81 -2.40 -9.88
N ARG A 55 8.15 -2.73 -11.13
CA ARG A 55 7.88 -4.04 -11.74
C ARG A 55 8.90 -5.08 -11.29
N ASP A 56 10.18 -4.74 -11.30
CA ASP A 56 11.25 -5.63 -10.79
C ASP A 56 11.04 -5.90 -9.30
N LEU A 57 10.64 -4.86 -8.55
CA LEU A 57 10.32 -4.98 -7.14
C LEU A 57 9.10 -5.87 -6.89
N ALA A 58 8.07 -5.78 -7.73
CA ALA A 58 6.90 -6.66 -7.64
C ALA A 58 7.26 -8.12 -7.93
N GLU A 59 8.08 -8.37 -8.95
CA GLU A 59 8.55 -9.72 -9.29
C GLU A 59 9.35 -10.35 -8.13
N ARG A 60 10.22 -9.57 -7.50
CA ARG A 60 10.96 -10.01 -6.30
C ARG A 60 10.05 -10.30 -5.11
N VAL A 61 9.03 -9.47 -4.90
CA VAL A 61 8.04 -9.73 -3.85
C VAL A 61 7.29 -11.05 -4.13
N MET A 62 6.94 -11.31 -5.39
CA MET A 62 6.29 -12.56 -5.79
C MET A 62 7.21 -13.77 -5.56
N ILE A 63 8.50 -13.68 -5.95
CA ILE A 63 9.50 -14.73 -5.71
C ILE A 63 9.68 -15.00 -4.21
N GLU A 64 9.89 -13.95 -3.39
CA GLU A 64 10.07 -14.09 -1.94
C GLU A 64 8.85 -14.70 -1.24
N ARG A 65 7.65 -14.41 -1.76
CA ARG A 65 6.38 -14.95 -1.26
C ARG A 65 5.99 -16.28 -1.88
N ARG A 66 6.82 -16.86 -2.75
CA ARG A 66 6.55 -18.11 -3.47
C ARG A 66 5.22 -18.07 -4.24
N LEU A 67 4.91 -16.91 -4.82
CA LEU A 67 3.79 -16.72 -5.72
C LEU A 67 4.20 -17.01 -7.17
N ASP A 68 3.25 -17.39 -8.01
CA ASP A 68 3.50 -17.63 -9.42
C ASP A 68 3.84 -16.32 -10.16
N ALA A 69 5.12 -16.10 -10.44
CA ALA A 69 5.64 -14.92 -11.13
C ALA A 69 5.20 -14.83 -12.62
N THR A 70 4.70 -15.93 -13.19
CA THR A 70 4.21 -15.97 -14.57
C THR A 70 2.79 -15.41 -14.70
N ASP A 71 2.01 -15.41 -13.61
CA ASP A 71 0.66 -14.83 -13.58
C ASP A 71 0.72 -13.30 -13.73
N THR A 72 0.38 -12.84 -14.93
CA THR A 72 0.38 -11.42 -15.28
C THR A 72 -0.67 -10.60 -14.55
N THR A 73 -1.81 -11.20 -14.18
CA THR A 73 -2.90 -10.53 -13.46
C THR A 73 -2.50 -10.32 -12.00
N LEU A 74 -1.96 -11.37 -11.38
CA LEU A 74 -1.42 -11.29 -10.03
C LEU A 74 -0.26 -10.29 -9.97
N ARG A 75 0.66 -10.33 -10.94
CA ARG A 75 1.77 -9.37 -11.03
C ARG A 75 1.30 -7.93 -11.12
N ASN A 76 0.28 -7.63 -11.93
CA ASN A 76 -0.29 -6.28 -12.02
C ASN A 76 -0.88 -5.83 -10.68
N SER A 77 -1.61 -6.71 -9.99
CA SER A 77 -2.14 -6.43 -8.66
C SER A 77 -1.03 -6.14 -7.65
N VAL A 78 0.05 -6.95 -7.65
CA VAL A 78 1.21 -6.77 -6.77
C VAL A 78 1.93 -5.46 -7.08
N VAL A 79 2.11 -5.08 -8.35
CA VAL A 79 2.69 -3.77 -8.74
C VAL A 79 1.90 -2.63 -8.10
N PHE A 80 0.56 -2.66 -8.13
CA PHE A 80 -0.25 -1.64 -7.47
C PHE A 80 -0.04 -1.62 -5.95
N LYS A 81 0.07 -2.78 -5.30
CA LYS A 81 0.35 -2.87 -3.86
C LYS A 81 1.73 -2.35 -3.49
N VAL A 82 2.74 -2.64 -4.30
CA VAL A 82 4.11 -2.10 -4.16
C VAL A 82 4.10 -0.57 -4.28
N VAL A 83 3.41 -0.02 -5.28
CA VAL A 83 3.26 1.44 -5.43
C VAL A 83 2.56 2.06 -4.21
N GLN A 84 1.51 1.44 -3.70
CA GLN A 84 0.81 1.91 -2.49
C GLN A 84 1.74 1.88 -1.27
N ALA A 85 2.49 0.80 -1.07
CA ALA A 85 3.48 0.65 -0.01
C ALA A 85 4.57 1.73 -0.08
N LEU A 86 5.16 1.95 -1.27
CA LEU A 86 6.18 2.99 -1.47
C LEU A 86 5.63 4.40 -1.22
N ARG A 87 4.39 4.70 -1.65
CA ARG A 87 3.74 5.99 -1.34
C ARG A 87 3.49 6.15 0.16
N HIS A 88 3.11 5.09 0.85
CA HIS A 88 2.96 5.11 2.30
C HIS A 88 4.30 5.36 3.01
N ALA A 89 5.36 4.68 2.58
CA ALA A 89 6.72 4.85 3.11
C ALA A 89 7.24 6.28 2.86
N ALA A 90 7.02 6.83 1.66
CA ALA A 90 7.38 8.19 1.31
C ALA A 90 6.66 9.23 2.17
N ARG A 91 5.33 9.08 2.38
CA ARG A 91 4.57 9.94 3.30
C ARG A 91 5.07 9.89 4.74
N ARG A 92 5.65 8.75 5.15
CA ARG A 92 6.26 8.55 6.47
C ARG A 92 7.77 8.87 6.50
N LYS A 93 8.32 9.48 5.44
CA LYS A 93 9.75 9.87 5.30
C LYS A 93 10.75 8.70 5.31
N HIS A 94 10.33 7.47 4.99
CA HIS A 94 11.21 6.29 4.98
C HIS A 94 11.88 6.03 3.62
N VAL A 95 11.34 6.58 2.52
CA VAL A 95 11.83 6.39 1.15
C VAL A 95 11.70 7.71 0.39
N ARG A 96 12.68 8.05 -0.46
CA ARG A 96 12.57 9.16 -1.40
C ARG A 96 12.18 8.61 -2.78
N MET A 97 11.13 9.19 -3.35
CA MET A 97 10.75 8.92 -4.75
C MET A 97 11.65 9.78 -5.64
N VAL A 98 12.44 9.17 -6.51
CA VAL A 98 13.57 9.86 -7.17
C VAL A 98 13.21 10.45 -8.52
N GLU A 99 12.40 9.77 -9.36
CA GLU A 99 11.83 10.37 -10.56
C GLU A 99 10.80 9.43 -11.22
N LYS A 100 9.99 9.96 -12.15
CA LYS A 100 9.18 9.14 -13.06
C LYS A 100 9.94 8.93 -14.37
N ARG A 101 10.54 7.76 -14.59
CA ARG A 101 11.13 7.42 -15.89
C ARG A 101 10.10 6.67 -16.73
N LYS A 102 9.69 7.23 -17.88
CA LYS A 102 8.68 6.63 -18.80
C LYS A 102 7.40 6.15 -18.08
N GLY A 103 6.90 6.94 -17.12
CA GLY A 103 5.68 6.60 -16.37
C GLY A 103 5.86 5.62 -15.18
N MET A 104 7.08 5.18 -14.87
CA MET A 104 7.38 4.27 -13.75
C MET A 104 8.02 5.02 -12.57
N CYS A 105 7.63 4.64 -11.35
CA CYS A 105 8.17 5.19 -10.11
C CYS A 105 9.50 4.52 -9.75
N LEU A 106 10.55 5.30 -9.52
CA LEU A 106 11.82 4.84 -8.97
C LEU A 106 11.91 5.25 -7.50
N GLY A 107 12.23 4.30 -6.61
CA GLY A 107 12.39 4.54 -5.18
C GLY A 107 13.84 4.37 -4.76
N THR A 108 14.39 5.27 -3.95
CA THR A 108 15.70 5.09 -3.34
C THR A 108 15.65 5.38 -1.85
N ARG A 109 16.46 4.65 -1.08
CA ARG A 109 16.60 4.85 0.38
C ARG A 109 17.75 5.77 0.76
N ARG A 110 18.68 6.06 -0.17
CA ARG A 110 19.88 6.86 0.14
C ARG A 110 19.51 8.33 0.36
N CYS A 111 19.80 8.84 1.55
CA CYS A 111 20.18 10.24 1.72
C CYS A 111 21.40 10.49 0.81
N CYS A 112 21.18 11.04 -0.38
CA CYS A 112 22.28 11.66 -1.11
C CYS A 112 22.72 12.89 -0.31
N HIS A 113 23.83 12.77 0.40
CA HIS A 113 24.64 13.93 0.71
C HIS A 113 25.34 14.37 -0.59
N VAL A 114 25.06 15.61 -0.97
CA VAL A 114 25.78 16.49 -1.92
C VAL A 114 25.79 16.09 -3.39
N ALA A 115 24.94 16.74 -4.19
CA ALA A 115 25.35 17.77 -5.17
C ALA A 115 24.25 18.05 -6.20
N GLY A 116 23.82 19.31 -6.28
CA GLY A 116 23.53 19.94 -7.57
C GLY A 116 22.14 19.75 -8.19
N ARG A 117 21.25 20.72 -7.88
CA ARG A 117 20.23 21.32 -8.75
C ARG A 117 19.05 20.43 -9.20
N CYS A 118 17.90 20.68 -8.58
CA CYS A 118 16.61 20.65 -9.29
C CYS A 118 16.34 22.07 -9.80
N GLN A 119 16.25 22.24 -11.12
CA GLN A 119 15.30 23.17 -11.72
C GLN A 119 14.05 22.36 -12.09
#